data_AF-A0A928QQL8-F1
#
_entry.id   AF-A0A928QQL8-F1
#
_cell.length_a   1.000
_cell.length_b   1.000
_cell.length_c   1.000
_cell.angle_alpha   90.00
_cell.angle_beta   90.00
_cell.angle_gamma   90.00
#
_symmetry.space_group_name_H-M   'P 1'
#
loop_
_entity.id
_entity.type
_entity.pdbx_description
1 polymer ?
#
loop_
_entity_poly.entity_id
_entity_poly.type
_entity_poly.pdbx_seq_one_letter_code
_entity_poly.pdbx_strand_id
1 'polypeptide(L)'
;MESIHDYRIRIVTGQYQTAPSEQKAMIRELLGEDPEQKFELYFHWYNLIHELGHAIMMFHSDVRPHPAEEELLVNQLAVAYWTHYGESKRLSQLRTLIHDVLNRFPAYLMEQSDYLCYAKSHWEEETFFTFLQYGWFQFNCVKAALSSELTLQQALEQMEIVGVVPQAAEPEPSELEERSPAQIIEEAVSRFPSWGILLPDQIEVVLCNDANCHMCEAVPLHKM
;
A
#
# COMPACT_ATOMS: atom_id res chain seq x y z
N MET A 1 -14.70 16.99 -16.92
CA MET A 1 -14.47 16.16 -15.72
C MET A 1 -15.44 15.02 -15.82
N GLU A 2 -14.94 13.82 -16.08
CA GLU A 2 -15.75 12.61 -15.92
C GLU A 2 -16.12 12.49 -14.43
N SER A 3 -17.33 12.03 -14.16
CA SER A 3 -17.84 11.94 -12.79
C SER A 3 -17.12 10.83 -12.05
N ILE A 4 -16.88 10.97 -10.74
CA ILE A 4 -16.38 9.87 -9.90
C ILE A 4 -17.27 8.62 -9.99
N HIS A 5 -18.56 8.82 -10.25
CA HIS A 5 -19.56 7.78 -10.44
C HIS A 5 -19.45 7.06 -11.80
N ASP A 6 -18.61 7.53 -12.72
CA ASP A 6 -18.38 6.88 -14.02
C ASP A 6 -17.30 5.78 -13.96
N TYR A 7 -16.75 5.53 -12.77
CA TYR A 7 -15.66 4.58 -12.55
C TYR A 7 -16.06 3.50 -11.55
N ARG A 8 -15.36 2.36 -11.64
CA ARG A 8 -15.21 1.40 -10.54
C ARG A 8 -13.73 1.27 -10.20
N ILE A 9 -13.43 0.99 -8.94
CA ILE A 9 -12.08 0.71 -8.45
C ILE A 9 -11.92 -0.79 -8.21
N ARG A 10 -10.79 -1.32 -8.68
CA ARG A 10 -10.38 -2.70 -8.42
C ARG A 10 -9.05 -2.66 -7.71
N ILE A 11 -9.01 -3.15 -6.48
CA ILE A 11 -7.77 -3.39 -5.74
C ILE A 11 -7.41 -4.85 -5.98
N VAL A 12 -6.45 -5.09 -6.86
CA VAL A 12 -5.98 -6.44 -7.18
C VAL A 12 -4.87 -6.80 -6.21
N THR A 13 -4.97 -7.98 -5.59
CA THR A 13 -3.92 -8.49 -4.70
C THR A 13 -3.70 -9.98 -4.93
N GLY A 14 -2.43 -10.37 -5.02
CA GLY A 14 -2.00 -11.75 -5.20
C GLY A 14 -2.14 -12.59 -3.94
N GLN A 15 -2.26 -13.91 -4.09
CA GLN A 15 -2.37 -14.84 -2.95
C GLN A 15 -1.16 -15.78 -2.88
N TYR A 16 -0.52 -15.85 -1.72
CA TYR A 16 0.58 -16.78 -1.51
C TYR A 16 0.15 -18.25 -1.70
N GLN A 17 -1.05 -18.63 -1.25
CA GLN A 17 -1.51 -20.03 -1.24
C GLN A 17 -1.70 -20.58 -2.66
N THR A 18 -2.18 -19.76 -3.60
CA THR A 18 -2.42 -20.16 -4.99
C THR A 18 -1.27 -19.79 -5.94
N ALA A 19 -0.24 -19.11 -5.44
CA ALA A 19 0.92 -18.70 -6.22
C ALA A 19 1.67 -19.89 -6.87
N PRO A 20 2.20 -19.71 -8.10
CA PRO A 20 3.16 -20.62 -8.71
C PRO A 20 4.34 -20.93 -7.79
N SER A 21 4.88 -22.16 -7.91
CA SER A 21 6.00 -22.62 -7.07
C SER A 21 7.24 -21.73 -7.14
N GLU A 22 7.52 -21.14 -8.30
CA GLU A 22 8.63 -20.21 -8.50
C GLU A 22 8.44 -18.92 -7.69
N GLN A 23 7.25 -18.32 -7.74
CA GLN A 23 6.93 -17.14 -6.93
C GLN A 23 6.96 -17.45 -5.43
N LYS A 24 6.45 -18.61 -5.01
CA LYS A 24 6.58 -19.06 -3.61
C LYS A 24 8.03 -19.19 -3.15
N ALA A 25 8.92 -19.66 -4.03
CA ALA A 25 10.34 -19.76 -3.74
C ALA A 25 10.98 -18.37 -3.57
N MET A 26 10.69 -17.43 -4.48
CA MET A 26 11.15 -16.05 -4.38
C MET A 26 10.65 -15.35 -3.10
N ILE A 27 9.36 -15.49 -2.79
CA ILE A 27 8.74 -14.91 -1.59
C ILE A 27 9.39 -15.50 -0.33
N ARG A 28 9.68 -16.80 -0.30
CA ARG A 28 10.40 -17.44 0.83
C ARG A 28 11.81 -16.91 0.99
N GLU A 29 12.53 -16.74 -0.10
CA GLU A 29 13.89 -16.21 -0.07
C GLU A 29 13.91 -14.79 0.54
N LEU A 30 12.94 -13.97 0.15
CA LEU A 30 12.80 -12.60 0.63
C LEU A 30 12.26 -12.52 2.06
N LEU A 31 11.10 -13.11 2.34
CA LEU A 31 10.39 -12.97 3.62
C LEU A 31 10.97 -13.88 4.71
N GLY A 32 11.68 -14.94 4.34
CA GLY A 32 12.32 -15.88 5.28
C GLY A 32 11.33 -16.86 5.93
N GLU A 33 11.52 -17.08 7.24
CA GLU A 33 10.64 -17.95 8.03
C GLU A 33 9.21 -17.40 8.06
N ASP A 34 8.21 -18.29 8.11
CA ASP A 34 6.78 -17.96 8.10
C ASP A 34 6.37 -17.01 6.95
N PRO A 35 6.73 -17.34 5.69
CA PRO A 35 6.50 -16.48 4.53
C PRO A 35 5.03 -16.16 4.31
N GLU A 36 4.14 -17.10 4.63
CA GLU A 36 2.69 -16.94 4.46
C GLU A 36 2.15 -15.89 5.45
N GLN A 37 2.49 -15.98 6.74
CA GLN A 37 2.08 -14.99 7.72
C GLN A 37 2.63 -13.59 7.40
N LYS A 38 3.88 -13.51 6.94
CA LYS A 38 4.51 -12.25 6.53
C LYS A 38 3.88 -11.69 5.26
N PHE A 39 3.47 -12.55 4.34
CA PHE A 39 2.74 -12.17 3.14
C PHE A 39 1.37 -11.59 3.52
N GLU A 40 0.62 -12.25 4.40
CA GLU A 40 -0.67 -11.73 4.90
C GLU A 40 -0.51 -10.38 5.58
N LEU A 41 0.51 -10.24 6.44
CA LEU A 41 0.81 -8.97 7.11
C LEU A 41 1.14 -7.85 6.10
N TYR A 42 2.01 -8.11 5.13
CA TYR A 42 2.43 -7.07 4.19
C TYR A 42 1.36 -6.81 3.12
N PHE A 43 0.93 -7.82 2.37
CA PHE A 43 0.11 -7.64 1.17
C PHE A 43 -1.40 -7.63 1.43
N HIS A 44 -1.87 -8.34 2.46
CA HIS A 44 -3.31 -8.45 2.76
C HIS A 44 -3.76 -7.59 3.95
N TRP A 45 -2.84 -6.98 4.69
CA TRP A 45 -3.17 -6.01 5.74
C TRP A 45 -2.63 -4.62 5.42
N TYR A 46 -1.31 -4.47 5.29
CA TYR A 46 -0.69 -3.17 5.07
C TYR A 46 -0.96 -2.61 3.66
N ASN A 47 -0.64 -3.39 2.63
CA ASN A 47 -0.61 -2.93 1.24
C ASN A 47 -2.00 -2.57 0.70
N LEU A 48 -3.07 -3.15 1.23
CA LEU A 48 -4.44 -2.81 0.80
C LEU A 48 -4.76 -1.33 1.04
N ILE A 49 -4.35 -0.76 2.17
CA ILE A 49 -4.55 0.66 2.45
C ILE A 49 -3.64 1.52 1.58
N HIS A 50 -2.44 1.03 1.25
CA HIS A 50 -1.55 1.66 0.27
C HIS A 50 -2.23 1.75 -1.12
N GLU A 51 -2.79 0.64 -1.63
CA GLU A 51 -3.49 0.62 -2.92
C GLU A 51 -4.72 1.54 -2.92
N LEU A 52 -5.44 1.57 -1.80
CA LEU A 52 -6.55 2.49 -1.60
C LEU A 52 -6.07 3.95 -1.62
N GLY A 53 -4.85 4.22 -1.14
CA GLY A 53 -4.18 5.53 -1.23
C GLY A 53 -4.06 6.03 -2.66
N HIS A 54 -3.69 5.16 -3.62
CA HIS A 54 -3.64 5.53 -5.04
C HIS A 54 -5.02 5.96 -5.57
N ALA A 55 -6.09 5.25 -5.17
CA ALA A 55 -7.46 5.62 -5.53
C ALA A 55 -7.83 6.99 -4.95
N ILE A 56 -7.52 7.25 -3.67
CA ILE A 56 -7.79 8.54 -3.05
C ILE A 56 -7.08 9.66 -3.82
N MET A 57 -5.78 9.52 -4.10
CA MET A 57 -5.07 10.53 -4.88
C MET A 57 -5.65 10.70 -6.28
N MET A 58 -6.21 9.65 -6.89
CA MET A 58 -6.72 9.73 -8.25
C MET A 58 -7.94 10.63 -8.36
N PHE A 59 -8.78 10.67 -7.33
CA PHE A 59 -10.02 11.43 -7.32
C PHE A 59 -9.97 12.72 -6.49
N HIS A 60 -8.91 12.93 -5.70
CA HIS A 60 -8.79 14.10 -4.80
C HIS A 60 -7.57 14.98 -5.04
N SER A 61 -6.58 14.53 -5.80
CA SER A 61 -5.40 15.35 -6.10
C SER A 61 -5.47 15.88 -7.54
N ASP A 62 -5.45 17.21 -7.67
CA ASP A 62 -5.43 17.89 -8.97
C ASP A 62 -4.09 17.74 -9.69
N VAL A 63 -2.99 17.55 -8.94
CA VAL A 63 -1.64 17.46 -9.47
C VAL A 63 -0.97 16.18 -8.97
N ARG A 64 -0.72 15.26 -9.90
CA ARG A 64 -0.01 14.02 -9.57
C ARG A 64 1.49 14.28 -9.45
N PRO A 65 2.13 13.89 -8.34
CA PRO A 65 3.57 13.99 -8.20
C PRO A 65 4.27 12.97 -9.10
N HIS A 66 5.60 12.93 -9.08
CA HIS A 66 6.30 11.86 -9.77
C HIS A 66 5.86 10.50 -9.20
N PRO A 67 5.66 9.45 -10.00
CA PRO A 67 5.18 8.15 -9.50
C PRO A 67 5.98 7.61 -8.29
N ALA A 68 7.31 7.66 -8.30
CA ALA A 68 8.13 7.31 -7.14
C ALA A 68 7.82 8.12 -5.85
N GLU A 69 7.42 9.39 -5.96
CA GLU A 69 6.98 10.20 -4.82
C GLU A 69 5.59 9.79 -4.36
N GLU A 70 4.70 9.50 -5.32
CA GLU A 70 3.37 8.99 -5.05
C GLU A 70 3.42 7.74 -4.18
N GLU A 71 4.28 6.77 -4.54
CA GLU A 71 4.52 5.55 -3.78
C GLU A 71 4.91 5.84 -2.33
N LEU A 72 5.77 6.84 -2.08
CA LEU A 72 6.14 7.23 -0.72
C LEU A 72 4.94 7.84 0.03
N LEU A 73 4.16 8.71 -0.63
CA LEU A 73 2.99 9.37 -0.05
C LEU A 73 1.91 8.35 0.34
N VAL A 74 1.59 7.38 -0.52
CA VAL A 74 0.59 6.36 -0.20
C VAL A 74 1.08 5.38 0.87
N ASN A 75 2.39 5.13 0.95
CA ASN A 75 2.99 4.36 2.04
C ASN A 75 2.90 5.11 3.38
N GLN A 76 3.12 6.43 3.38
CA GLN A 76 2.93 7.30 4.56
C GLN A 76 1.48 7.31 5.01
N LEU A 77 0.53 7.43 4.07
CA LEU A 77 -0.90 7.31 4.37
C LEU A 77 -1.22 5.98 5.04
N ALA A 78 -0.76 4.85 4.49
CA ALA A 78 -1.05 3.53 5.02
C ALA A 78 -0.55 3.36 6.47
N VAL A 79 0.67 3.81 6.77
CA VAL A 79 1.21 3.80 8.14
C VAL A 79 0.41 4.71 9.06
N ALA A 80 0.09 5.93 8.61
CA ALA A 80 -0.65 6.90 9.41
C ALA A 80 -2.08 6.44 9.70
N TYR A 81 -2.73 5.78 8.74
CA TYR A 81 -4.04 5.17 8.88
C TYR A 81 -4.03 4.09 9.97
N TRP A 82 -3.12 3.12 9.89
CA TRP A 82 -3.04 2.05 10.89
C TRP A 82 -2.61 2.56 12.27
N THR A 83 -1.79 3.61 12.31
CA THR A 83 -1.40 4.29 13.57
C THR A 83 -2.61 4.94 14.21
N HIS A 84 -3.43 5.65 13.41
CA HIS A 84 -4.66 6.30 13.87
C HIS A 84 -5.65 5.31 14.49
N TYR A 85 -5.74 4.09 13.96
CA TYR A 85 -6.61 3.03 14.46
C TYR A 85 -6.00 2.16 15.57
N GLY A 86 -4.79 2.49 16.04
CA GLY A 86 -4.18 1.84 17.20
C GLY A 86 -3.52 0.48 16.93
N GLU A 87 -3.23 0.14 15.66
CA GLU A 87 -2.62 -1.14 15.24
C GLU A 87 -1.11 -1.24 15.56
N SER A 88 -0.70 -0.72 16.72
CA SER A 88 0.69 -0.65 17.18
C SER A 88 1.41 -2.01 17.17
N LYS A 89 0.72 -3.10 17.51
CA LYS A 89 1.28 -4.46 17.48
C LYS A 89 1.62 -4.90 16.05
N ARG A 90 0.68 -4.78 15.10
CA ARG A 90 0.89 -5.15 13.70
C ARG A 90 1.91 -4.24 13.01
N LEU A 91 1.91 -2.94 13.33
CA LEU A 91 2.94 -2.00 12.87
C LEU A 91 4.35 -2.36 13.38
N SER A 92 4.46 -2.85 14.62
CA SER A 92 5.73 -3.36 15.16
C SER A 92 6.20 -4.62 14.42
N GLN A 93 5.28 -5.55 14.12
CA GLN A 93 5.58 -6.73 13.31
C GLN A 93 6.01 -6.33 11.88
N LEU A 94 5.34 -5.36 11.27
CA LEU A 94 5.71 -4.82 9.97
C LEU A 94 7.11 -4.20 10.02
N ARG A 95 7.43 -3.40 11.04
CA ARG A 95 8.78 -2.82 11.21
C ARG A 95 9.88 -3.90 11.25
N THR A 96 9.66 -4.98 12.00
CA THR A 96 10.59 -6.12 12.04
C THR A 96 10.71 -6.78 10.67
N LEU A 97 9.59 -7.03 9.99
CA LEU A 97 9.57 -7.60 8.65
C LEU A 97 10.41 -6.77 7.66
N ILE A 98 10.18 -5.45 7.61
CA ILE A 98 10.88 -4.54 6.70
C ILE A 98 12.39 -4.52 7.00
N HIS A 99 12.76 -4.47 8.28
CA HIS A 99 14.16 -4.53 8.69
C HIS A 99 14.84 -5.82 8.18
N ASP A 100 14.19 -6.97 8.37
CA ASP A 100 14.76 -8.27 8.00
C ASP A 100 14.84 -8.45 6.48
N VAL A 101 13.82 -7.97 5.75
CA VAL A 101 13.77 -8.01 4.28
C VAL A 101 14.86 -7.13 3.67
N LEU A 102 15.04 -5.90 4.17
CA LEU A 102 16.07 -4.99 3.63
C LEU A 102 17.49 -5.52 3.83
N ASN A 103 17.73 -6.30 4.88
CA ASN A 103 19.04 -6.94 5.13
C ASN A 103 19.34 -8.12 4.18
N ARG A 104 18.37 -8.55 3.36
CA ARG A 104 18.54 -9.63 2.38
C ARG A 104 18.80 -9.12 0.96
N PHE A 105 18.64 -7.83 0.70
CA PHE A 105 18.93 -7.27 -0.62
C PHE A 105 20.43 -7.25 -0.91
N PRO A 106 20.83 -7.38 -2.19
CA PRO A 106 22.23 -7.30 -2.60
C PRO A 106 22.91 -6.00 -2.20
N ALA A 107 24.19 -6.09 -1.86
CA ALA A 107 24.99 -4.96 -1.39
C ALA A 107 25.01 -3.77 -2.36
N TYR A 108 24.99 -4.01 -3.68
CA TYR A 108 25.04 -2.92 -4.68
C TYR A 108 23.81 -2.00 -4.64
N LEU A 109 22.65 -2.49 -4.18
CA LEU A 109 21.48 -1.66 -3.92
C LEU A 109 21.62 -0.93 -2.58
N MET A 110 22.26 -1.55 -1.59
CA MET A 110 22.52 -0.93 -0.28
C MET A 110 23.54 0.21 -0.33
N GLU A 111 24.37 0.26 -1.38
CA GLU A 111 25.28 1.39 -1.66
C GLU A 111 24.55 2.64 -2.18
N GLN A 112 23.30 2.49 -2.63
CA GLN A 112 22.46 3.63 -3.02
C GLN A 112 21.94 4.33 -1.76
N SER A 113 22.46 5.53 -1.48
CA SER A 113 22.11 6.26 -0.25
C SER A 113 20.72 6.87 -0.27
N ASP A 114 20.11 7.05 -1.45
CA ASP A 114 18.80 7.67 -1.63
C ASP A 114 17.93 6.84 -2.59
N TYR A 115 17.07 6.01 -2.00
CA TYR A 115 16.16 5.13 -2.73
C TYR A 115 15.15 5.89 -3.60
N LEU A 116 14.76 7.11 -3.19
CA LEU A 116 13.79 7.91 -3.92
C LEU A 116 14.44 8.54 -5.16
N CYS A 117 15.66 9.09 -5.01
CA CYS A 117 16.43 9.60 -6.14
C CYS A 117 16.77 8.48 -7.15
N TYR A 118 17.15 7.29 -6.64
CA TYR A 118 17.37 6.11 -7.48
C TYR A 118 16.12 5.77 -8.29
N ALA A 119 14.97 5.62 -7.63
CA ALA A 119 13.72 5.27 -8.30
C ALA A 119 13.28 6.30 -9.35
N LYS A 120 13.37 7.60 -9.03
CA LYS A 120 13.08 8.67 -10.00
C LYS A 120 13.95 8.59 -11.25
N SER A 121 15.23 8.27 -11.08
CA SER A 121 16.19 8.24 -12.19
C SER A 121 16.03 7.04 -13.11
N HIS A 122 15.47 5.93 -12.60
CA HIS A 122 15.33 4.67 -13.35
C HIS A 122 13.85 4.32 -13.64
N TRP A 123 12.90 5.22 -13.36
CA TRP A 123 11.46 4.91 -13.43
C TRP A 123 10.98 4.49 -14.81
N GLU A 124 11.61 5.01 -15.87
CA GLU A 124 11.27 4.67 -17.26
C GLU A 124 11.97 3.39 -17.75
N GLU A 125 12.82 2.77 -16.93
CA GLU A 125 13.58 1.59 -17.30
C GLU A 125 12.81 0.31 -16.94
N GLU A 126 12.60 -0.58 -17.92
CA GLU A 126 11.95 -1.88 -17.67
C GLU A 126 12.68 -2.71 -16.60
N THR A 127 14.00 -2.54 -16.48
CA THR A 127 14.83 -3.20 -15.46
C THR A 127 14.52 -2.78 -14.03
N PHE A 128 13.93 -1.59 -13.85
CA PHE A 128 13.51 -1.09 -12.54
C PHE A 128 12.33 -1.87 -11.99
N PHE A 129 11.35 -2.24 -12.83
CA PHE A 129 10.13 -2.97 -12.44
C PHE A 129 10.36 -4.46 -12.14
N THR A 130 11.60 -4.84 -11.82
CA THR A 130 11.93 -6.18 -11.34
C THR A 130 11.64 -6.28 -9.85
N PHE A 131 11.33 -7.49 -9.38
CA PHE A 131 11.13 -7.79 -7.96
C PHE A 131 12.29 -7.28 -7.08
N LEU A 132 13.51 -7.28 -7.63
CA LEU A 132 14.71 -6.86 -6.90
C LEU A 132 14.83 -5.34 -6.80
N GLN A 133 14.73 -4.60 -7.91
CA GLN A 133 14.94 -3.15 -7.89
C GLN A 133 13.70 -2.41 -7.35
N TYR A 134 12.52 -2.73 -7.89
CA TYR A 134 11.27 -2.16 -7.43
C TYR A 134 10.95 -2.57 -6.00
N GLY A 135 11.15 -3.85 -5.66
CA GLY A 135 10.96 -4.33 -4.29
C GLY A 135 11.85 -3.61 -3.30
N TRP A 136 13.16 -3.45 -3.58
CA TRP A 136 14.06 -2.68 -2.72
C TRP A 136 13.57 -1.25 -2.50
N PHE A 137 13.14 -0.57 -3.56
CA PHE A 137 12.55 0.76 -3.48
C PHE A 137 11.30 0.77 -2.59
N GLN A 138 10.35 -0.13 -2.84
CA GLN A 138 9.11 -0.25 -2.07
C GLN A 138 9.37 -0.48 -0.58
N PHE A 139 10.23 -1.43 -0.21
CA PHE A 139 10.55 -1.69 1.20
C PHE A 139 11.24 -0.49 1.87
N ASN A 140 12.04 0.30 1.14
CA ASN A 140 12.59 1.55 1.68
C ASN A 140 11.51 2.64 1.85
N CYS A 141 10.52 2.75 0.96
CA CYS A 141 9.36 3.62 1.16
C CYS A 141 8.60 3.26 2.44
N VAL A 142 8.33 1.96 2.67
CA VAL A 142 7.68 1.50 3.91
C VAL A 142 8.54 1.81 5.14
N LYS A 143 9.86 1.59 5.09
CA LYS A 143 10.78 1.93 6.19
C LYS A 143 10.75 3.42 6.53
N ALA A 144 10.71 4.28 5.50
CA ALA A 144 10.62 5.72 5.67
C ALA A 144 9.26 6.13 6.25
N ALA A 145 8.16 5.57 5.73
CA ALA A 145 6.81 5.81 6.24
C ALA A 145 6.68 5.43 7.72
N LEU A 146 7.20 4.25 8.11
CA LEU A 146 7.25 3.80 9.50
C LEU A 146 8.07 4.71 10.44
N SER A 147 8.96 5.53 9.89
CA SER A 147 9.79 6.48 10.65
C SER A 147 9.27 7.91 10.62
N SER A 148 8.21 8.19 9.84
CA SER A 148 7.74 9.55 9.57
C SER A 148 6.96 10.20 10.71
N GLU A 149 6.41 9.39 11.63
CA GLU A 149 5.57 9.82 12.77
C GLU A 149 4.41 10.76 12.39
N LEU A 150 4.00 10.75 11.11
CA LEU A 150 2.91 11.58 10.62
C LEU A 150 1.58 11.14 11.21
N THR A 151 0.76 12.12 11.59
CA THR A 151 -0.66 11.87 11.85
C THR A 151 -1.40 11.58 10.55
N LEU A 152 -2.56 10.93 10.63
CA LEU A 152 -3.39 10.67 9.44
C LEU A 152 -3.77 11.96 8.70
N GLN A 153 -4.05 13.04 9.43
CA GLN A 153 -4.32 14.34 8.83
C GLN A 153 -3.09 14.87 8.07
N GLN A 154 -1.89 14.81 8.66
CA GLN A 154 -0.67 15.28 8.01
C GLN A 154 -0.33 14.48 6.75
N ALA A 155 -0.57 13.16 6.77
CA ALA A 155 -0.36 12.32 5.59
C ALA A 155 -1.31 12.69 4.44
N LEU A 156 -2.60 12.92 4.74
CA LEU A 156 -3.58 13.39 3.76
C LEU A 156 -3.23 14.79 3.21
N GLU A 157 -2.76 15.70 4.06
CA GLU A 157 -2.30 17.03 3.64
C GLU A 157 -1.09 16.95 2.69
N GLN A 158 -0.15 16.02 2.92
CA GLN A 158 0.99 15.79 2.01
C GLN A 158 0.57 15.23 0.65
N MET A 159 -0.58 14.56 0.58
CA MET A 159 -1.20 14.10 -0.67
C MET A 159 -2.05 15.20 -1.33
N GLU A 160 -1.99 16.44 -0.82
CA GLU A 160 -2.80 17.60 -1.23
C GLU A 160 -4.31 17.45 -0.98
N ILE A 161 -4.71 16.52 -0.11
CA ILE A 161 -6.10 16.28 0.26
C ILE A 161 -6.46 17.18 1.44
N VAL A 162 -6.96 18.37 1.13
CA VAL A 162 -7.24 19.43 2.12
C VAL A 162 -8.69 19.43 2.60
N GLY A 163 -8.92 19.98 3.80
CA GLY A 163 -10.26 20.12 4.37
C GLY A 163 -10.85 18.83 4.94
N VAL A 164 -10.04 17.76 4.96
CA VAL A 164 -10.40 16.48 5.55
C VAL A 164 -10.08 16.47 7.05
N VAL A 165 -11.03 16.00 7.85
CA VAL A 165 -10.86 15.85 9.31
C VAL A 165 -11.11 14.38 9.68
N PRO A 166 -10.04 13.58 9.83
CA PRO A 166 -10.19 12.21 10.32
C PRO A 166 -10.84 12.21 11.70
N GLN A 167 -11.94 11.48 11.85
CA GLN A 167 -12.64 11.38 13.12
C GLN A 167 -11.80 10.58 14.13
N ALA A 168 -11.99 10.87 15.42
CA ALA A 168 -11.35 10.11 16.49
C ALA A 168 -11.67 8.62 16.33
N ALA A 169 -10.63 7.80 16.25
CA ALA A 169 -10.80 6.36 16.19
C ALA A 169 -11.12 5.81 17.58
N GLU A 170 -12.13 4.95 17.67
CA GLU A 170 -12.10 3.94 18.72
C GLU A 170 -10.99 2.94 18.34
N PRO A 171 -10.10 2.56 19.27
CA PRO A 171 -9.05 1.60 18.98
C PRO A 171 -9.68 0.30 18.50
N GLU A 172 -9.13 -0.24 17.41
CA GLU A 172 -9.55 -1.52 16.87
C GLU A 172 -9.39 -2.62 17.95
N PRO A 173 -10.36 -3.55 18.10
CA PRO A 173 -10.27 -4.61 19.10
C PRO A 173 -8.94 -5.37 18.97
N SER A 174 -8.24 -5.60 20.10
CA SER A 174 -6.91 -6.23 20.09
C SER A 174 -6.90 -7.69 19.61
N GLU A 175 -8.08 -8.31 19.53
CA GLU A 175 -8.32 -9.67 19.06
C GLU A 175 -9.24 -9.63 17.84
N LEU A 176 -8.76 -9.02 16.77
CA LEU A 176 -9.47 -9.11 15.50
C LEU A 176 -9.16 -10.44 14.83
N GLU A 177 -10.22 -11.24 14.70
CA GLU A 177 -10.38 -12.32 13.72
C GLU A 177 -9.71 -11.94 12.38
N GLU A 178 -9.19 -12.92 11.65
CA GLU A 178 -8.55 -12.73 10.34
C GLU A 178 -9.52 -12.03 9.37
N ARG A 179 -9.47 -10.69 9.32
CA ARG A 179 -10.22 -9.90 8.34
C ARG A 179 -9.75 -10.31 6.97
N SER A 180 -10.70 -10.67 6.12
CA SER A 180 -10.41 -10.86 4.70
C SER A 180 -9.95 -9.54 4.06
N PRO A 181 -9.18 -9.59 2.96
CA PRO A 181 -8.81 -8.40 2.20
C PRO A 181 -9.99 -7.47 1.85
N ALA A 182 -11.14 -8.05 1.49
CA ALA A 182 -12.35 -7.30 1.19
C ALA A 182 -12.87 -6.51 2.41
N GLN A 183 -12.93 -7.15 3.58
CA GLN A 183 -13.39 -6.50 4.81
C GLN A 183 -12.52 -5.31 5.21
N ILE A 184 -11.20 -5.40 5.04
CA ILE A 184 -10.28 -4.29 5.33
C ILE A 184 -10.60 -3.06 4.46
N ILE A 185 -10.84 -3.28 3.17
CA ILE A 185 -11.20 -2.20 2.23
C ILE A 185 -12.60 -1.67 2.52
N GLU A 186 -13.59 -2.53 2.74
CA GLU A 186 -14.96 -2.13 3.06
C GLU A 186 -15.02 -1.25 4.32
N GLU A 187 -14.31 -1.65 5.37
CA GLU A 187 -14.19 -0.87 6.61
C GLU A 187 -13.55 0.49 6.34
N ALA A 188 -12.40 0.53 5.64
CA ALA A 188 -11.72 1.78 5.31
C ALA A 188 -12.59 2.72 4.49
N VAL A 189 -13.20 2.21 3.42
CA VAL A 189 -14.08 2.97 2.52
C VAL A 189 -15.30 3.52 3.26
N SER A 190 -15.89 2.75 4.20
CA SER A 190 -17.05 3.21 4.97
C SER A 190 -16.77 4.45 5.83
N ARG A 191 -15.50 4.70 6.18
CA ARG A 191 -15.07 5.82 7.03
C ARG A 191 -14.85 7.11 6.22
N PHE A 192 -14.40 6.98 4.98
CA PHE A 192 -13.97 8.11 4.13
C PHE A 192 -15.03 9.19 3.87
N PRO A 193 -16.32 8.87 3.62
CA PRO A 193 -17.34 9.91 3.44
C PRO A 193 -17.46 10.83 4.66
N SER A 194 -17.29 10.28 5.87
CA SER A 194 -17.35 11.06 7.11
C SER A 194 -16.17 12.02 7.28
N TRP A 195 -15.10 11.81 6.51
CA TRP A 195 -13.89 12.63 6.47
C TRP A 195 -13.94 13.66 5.33
N GLY A 196 -14.90 13.54 4.40
CA GLY A 196 -14.96 14.34 3.18
C GLY A 196 -14.22 13.72 1.98
N ILE A 197 -13.75 12.47 2.12
CA ILE A 197 -13.14 11.72 1.01
C ILE A 197 -14.24 10.94 0.30
N LEU A 198 -14.41 11.20 -1.00
CA LEU A 198 -15.36 10.52 -1.88
C LEU A 198 -14.62 9.59 -2.83
N LEU A 199 -15.01 8.33 -2.91
CA LEU A 199 -14.50 7.38 -3.88
C LEU A 199 -15.64 6.89 -4.79
N PRO A 200 -15.36 6.25 -5.94
CA PRO A 200 -16.41 5.63 -6.74
C PRO A 200 -17.24 4.64 -5.94
N ASP A 201 -18.54 4.52 -6.27
CA ASP A 201 -19.48 3.68 -5.51
C ASP A 201 -19.17 2.18 -5.61
N GLN A 202 -18.43 1.77 -6.65
CA GLN A 202 -18.04 0.39 -6.90
C GLN A 202 -16.56 0.22 -6.61
N ILE A 203 -16.23 -0.36 -5.45
CA ILE A 203 -14.87 -0.73 -5.07
C ILE A 203 -14.86 -2.22 -4.75
N GLU A 204 -14.01 -2.98 -5.43
CA GLU A 204 -13.86 -4.42 -5.20
C GLU A 204 -12.41 -4.80 -4.91
N VAL A 205 -12.22 -5.81 -4.07
CA VAL A 205 -10.93 -6.49 -3.91
C VAL A 205 -10.92 -7.75 -4.75
N VAL A 206 -9.96 -7.84 -5.66
CA VAL A 206 -9.82 -8.96 -6.60
C VAL A 206 -8.61 -9.78 -6.21
N LEU A 207 -8.86 -10.98 -5.71
CA LEU A 207 -7.80 -11.94 -5.42
C LEU A 207 -7.34 -12.62 -6.71
N CYS A 208 -6.03 -12.64 -6.95
CA CYS A 208 -5.46 -13.32 -8.10
C CYS A 208 -4.41 -14.38 -7.71
N ASN A 209 -3.99 -15.20 -8.67
CA ASN A 209 -3.01 -16.27 -8.47
C ASN A 209 -1.56 -15.81 -8.66
N ASP A 210 -1.34 -14.56 -9.06
CA ASP A 210 0.00 -13.99 -9.17
C ASP A 210 0.34 -13.26 -7.87
N ALA A 211 1.20 -13.85 -7.04
CA ALA A 211 1.57 -13.29 -5.74
C ALA A 211 2.48 -12.06 -5.82
N ASN A 212 2.87 -11.62 -7.03
CA ASN A 212 3.57 -10.36 -7.23
C ASN A 212 2.62 -9.24 -7.69
N CYS A 213 1.35 -9.55 -7.95
CA CYS A 213 0.38 -8.60 -8.48
C CYS A 213 -0.34 -7.89 -7.34
N HIS A 214 0.02 -6.62 -7.12
CA HIS A 214 -0.64 -5.71 -6.19
C HIS A 214 -0.79 -4.37 -6.90
N MET A 215 -2.03 -3.94 -7.12
CA MET A 215 -2.29 -2.70 -7.84
C MET A 215 -3.71 -2.18 -7.60
N CYS A 216 -3.87 -0.89 -7.84
CA CYS A 216 -5.15 -0.19 -7.88
C CYS A 216 -5.50 0.21 -9.32
N GLU A 217 -6.65 -0.25 -9.81
CA GLU A 217 -7.14 0.08 -11.15
C GLU A 217 -8.45 0.88 -11.08
N ALA A 218 -8.52 1.99 -11.82
CA ALA A 218 -9.78 2.67 -12.10
C ALA A 218 -10.30 2.26 -13.48
N VAL A 219 -11.48 1.65 -13.51
CA VAL A 219 -12.09 1.13 -14.73
C VAL A 219 -13.34 1.95 -15.08
N PRO A 220 -13.38 2.60 -16.26
CA PRO A 220 -14.56 3.33 -16.70
C PRO A 220 -15.77 2.40 -16.92
N LEU A 221 -16.94 2.79 -16.43
CA LEU A 221 -18.19 2.02 -16.53
C LEU A 221 -18.83 2.08 -17.93
N HIS A 222 -18.58 3.15 -18.68
CA HIS A 222 -19.20 3.39 -20.01
C HIS A 222 -18.39 2.82 -21.19
N LYS A 223 -17.38 1.97 -20.94
CA LYS A 223 -16.54 1.32 -21.97
C LYS A 223 -16.68 -0.21 -22.00
N MET A 224 -17.85 -0.75 -21.65
CA MET A 224 -18.21 -2.15 -21.92
C MET A 224 -19.02 -2.27 -23.21
#